data_AF-A0A2V9B4A7-F1
#
_entry.id   AF-A0A2V9B4A7-F1
#
_cell.length_a   1.000
_cell.length_b   1.000
_cell.length_c   1.000
_cell.angle_alpha   90.00
_cell.angle_beta   90.00
_cell.angle_gamma   90.00
#
_symmetry.space_group_name_H-M   'P 1'
#
loop_
_entity.id
_entity.type
_entity.pdbx_description
1 polymer ?
#
loop_
_entity_poly.entity_id
_entity_poly.type
_entity_poly.pdbx_seq_one_letter_code
_entity_poly.pdbx_strand_id
1 'polypeptide(L)'
;MTRGRLILLIVIVILVVAGWLASQILHGGLSARATPTRLETAVARRVRHLAIPSGARETPNPVPSSAEVTREGMLHFADHCAICHGNDGSGDTLFGNGLYPKPPDLRRPATQGLSDGELYWI
;
A
#
# COMPACT_ATOMS: atom_id res chain seq x y z
N MET A 1 -35.36 5.50 -20.31
CA MET A 1 -35.23 6.33 -19.08
C MET A 1 -34.98 7.77 -19.49
N THR A 2 -35.75 8.74 -19.00
CA THR A 2 -35.46 10.15 -19.23
C THR A 2 -34.21 10.56 -18.45
N ARG A 3 -33.37 11.44 -19.01
CA ARG A 3 -32.11 11.87 -18.37
C ARG A 3 -32.32 12.36 -16.92
N GLY A 4 -33.46 12.99 -16.64
CA GLY A 4 -33.83 13.43 -15.29
C GLY A 4 -34.02 12.29 -14.28
N ARG A 5 -34.60 11.14 -14.69
CA ARG A 5 -34.72 9.96 -13.82
C ARG A 5 -33.36 9.35 -13.51
N LEU A 6 -32.46 9.32 -14.48
CA LEU A 6 -31.10 8.83 -14.27
C LEU A 6 -30.31 9.71 -13.31
N ILE A 7 -30.36 11.03 -13.48
CA ILE A 7 -29.70 11.99 -12.58
C ILE A 7 -30.24 11.85 -11.16
N LEU A 8 -31.56 11.78 -10.98
CA LEU A 8 -32.19 11.59 -9.68
C LEU A 8 -31.72 10.30 -9.00
N LEU A 9 -31.66 9.19 -9.75
CA LEU A 9 -31.16 7.91 -9.22
C LEU A 9 -29.69 8.00 -8.78
N ILE A 10 -28.82 8.65 -9.56
CA ILE A 10 -27.41 8.83 -9.22
C ILE A 10 -27.27 9.65 -7.93
N VAL A 11 -28.01 10.76 -7.82
CA VAL A 11 -27.98 11.62 -6.62
C VAL A 11 -28.45 10.84 -5.39
N ILE A 12 -29.54 10.08 -5.50
CA ILE A 12 -30.02 9.24 -4.40
C ILE A 12 -28.95 8.22 -3.99
N VAL A 13 -28.32 7.53 -4.94
CA VAL A 13 -27.25 6.55 -4.64
C VAL A 13 -26.08 7.21 -3.93
N ILE A 14 -25.63 8.39 -4.39
CA ILE A 14 -24.54 9.13 -3.75
C ILE A 14 -24.91 9.50 -2.31
N LEU A 15 -26.11 10.05 -2.08
CA LEU A 15 -26.56 10.43 -0.75
C LEU A 15 -26.67 9.24 0.20
N VAL A 16 -27.16 8.09 -0.29
CA VAL A 16 -27.23 6.85 0.49
C VAL A 16 -25.83 6.34 0.86
N VAL A 17 -24.90 6.31 -0.09
CA VAL A 17 -23.52 5.88 0.16
C VAL A 17 -22.82 6.83 1.14
N ALA A 18 -23.00 8.14 0.96
CA ALA A 18 -22.44 9.15 1.86
C ALA A 18 -22.99 9.02 3.29
N GLY A 19 -24.31 8.83 3.44
CA GLY A 19 -24.96 8.61 4.73
C GLY A 19 -24.49 7.33 5.40
N TRP A 20 -24.33 6.23 4.65
CA TRP A 20 -23.79 4.97 5.15
C TRP A 20 -22.34 5.13 5.64
N LEU A 21 -21.46 5.75 4.85
CA LEU A 21 -20.08 6.02 5.25
C LEU A 21 -20.00 6.92 6.49
N ALA A 22 -20.80 7.98 6.53
CA ALA A 22 -20.86 8.88 7.70
C ALA A 22 -21.31 8.13 8.95
N SER A 23 -22.31 7.25 8.86
CA SER A 23 -22.76 6.40 9.97
C SER A 23 -21.63 5.47 10.46
N GLN A 24 -20.90 4.82 9.55
CA GLN A 24 -19.75 3.98 9.92
C GLN A 24 -18.67 4.77 10.66
N ILE A 25 -18.34 5.98 10.19
CA ILE A 25 -17.31 6.84 10.80
C ILE A 25 -17.76 7.40 12.14
N LEU A 26 -18.99 7.91 12.23
CA LEU A 26 -19.50 8.58 13.43
C LEU A 26 -19.79 7.61 14.58
N HIS A 27 -20.17 6.37 14.28
CA HIS A 27 -20.47 5.36 15.30
C HIS A 27 -19.34 4.35 15.54
N GLY A 28 -18.58 4.00 14.49
CA GLY A 28 -17.47 3.04 14.57
C GLY A 28 -16.10 3.69 14.78
N GLY A 29 -15.98 4.99 14.53
CA GLY A 29 -14.71 5.73 14.61
C GLY A 29 -13.74 5.41 13.45
N LEU A 30 -12.61 6.11 13.44
CA LEU A 30 -11.46 5.81 12.58
C LEU A 30 -10.34 5.27 13.46
N SER A 31 -9.82 4.09 13.12
CA SER A 31 -8.74 3.46 13.87
C SER A 31 -7.50 3.32 13.01
N ALA A 32 -6.40 3.92 13.46
CA ALA A 32 -5.07 3.69 12.91
C ALA A 32 -4.48 2.33 13.34
N ARG A 33 -5.29 1.43 13.92
CA ARG A 33 -4.89 0.05 14.29
C ARG A 33 -5.77 -1.02 13.63
N ALA A 34 -6.78 -0.61 12.87
CA ALA A 34 -7.66 -1.55 12.18
C ALA A 34 -6.87 -2.36 11.13
N THR A 35 -7.41 -3.49 10.67
CA THR A 35 -6.86 -4.15 9.49
C THR A 35 -7.62 -3.64 8.26
N PRO A 36 -6.91 -3.11 7.24
CA PRO A 36 -7.57 -2.63 6.03
C PRO A 36 -8.44 -3.70 5.39
N THR A 37 -9.58 -3.29 4.84
CA THR A 37 -10.44 -4.24 4.13
C THR A 37 -9.76 -4.71 2.83
N ARG A 38 -10.24 -5.81 2.25
CA ARG A 38 -9.72 -6.29 0.95
C ARG A 38 -9.91 -5.26 -0.16
N LEU A 39 -11.04 -4.54 -0.15
CA LEU A 39 -11.35 -3.50 -1.13
C LEU A 39 -10.41 -2.31 -0.96
N GLU A 40 -10.24 -1.83 0.27
CA GLU A 40 -9.31 -0.74 0.58
C GLU A 40 -7.89 -1.09 0.19
N THR A 41 -7.42 -2.29 0.54
CA THR A 41 -6.08 -2.77 0.17
C THR A 41 -5.91 -2.82 -1.36
N ALA A 42 -6.92 -3.31 -2.09
CA ALA A 42 -6.86 -3.40 -3.54
C ALA A 42 -6.83 -2.01 -4.21
N VAL A 43 -7.69 -1.09 -3.74
CA VAL A 43 -7.73 0.29 -4.22
C VAL A 43 -6.41 1.00 -3.92
N ALA A 44 -5.91 0.93 -2.68
CA ALA A 44 -4.66 1.56 -2.28
C ALA A 44 -3.47 1.06 -3.10
N ARG A 45 -3.35 -0.26 -3.28
CA ARG A 45 -2.29 -0.85 -4.13
C ARG A 45 -2.40 -0.40 -5.57
N ARG A 46 -3.61 -0.33 -6.12
CA ARG A 46 -3.82 0.12 -7.50
C ARG A 46 -3.46 1.60 -7.66
N VAL A 47 -3.89 2.46 -6.74
CA VAL A 47 -3.56 3.89 -6.74
C VAL A 47 -2.05 4.09 -6.64
N ARG A 48 -1.38 3.43 -5.69
CA ARG A 48 0.09 3.47 -5.57
C ARG A 48 0.77 3.07 -6.87
N HIS A 49 0.36 1.95 -7.45
CA HIS A 49 0.92 1.44 -8.70
C HIS A 49 0.69 2.39 -9.88
N LEU A 50 -0.44 3.10 -9.92
CA LEU A 50 -0.73 4.13 -10.93
C LEU A 50 0.08 5.42 -10.71
N ALA A 51 0.55 5.68 -9.48
CA ALA A 51 1.38 6.83 -9.16
C ALA A 51 2.87 6.65 -9.56
N ILE A 52 3.29 5.41 -9.83
CA ILE A 52 4.65 5.11 -10.31
C ILE A 52 4.76 5.52 -11.80
N PRO A 53 5.80 6.28 -12.21
CA PRO A 53 5.96 6.70 -13.61
C PRO A 53 5.94 5.54 -14.60
N SER A 54 5.30 5.74 -15.76
CA SER A 54 4.99 4.68 -16.73
C SER A 54 6.20 3.95 -17.34
N GLY A 55 7.42 4.47 -17.21
CA GLY A 55 8.67 3.78 -17.60
C GLY A 55 9.52 3.26 -16.44
N ALA A 56 9.18 3.61 -15.19
CA ALA A 56 10.01 3.24 -14.04
C ALA A 56 10.05 1.72 -13.86
N ARG A 57 8.97 1.00 -14.18
CA ARG A 57 8.90 -0.46 -13.96
C ARG A 57 9.87 -1.26 -14.81
N GLU A 58 10.21 -0.74 -15.97
CA GLU A 58 11.16 -1.35 -16.91
C GLU A 58 12.60 -0.91 -16.62
N THR A 59 12.80 -0.03 -15.64
CA THR A 59 14.11 0.43 -15.23
C THR A 59 14.73 -0.59 -14.27
N PRO A 60 15.80 -1.30 -14.68
CA PRO A 60 16.50 -2.21 -13.77
C PRO A 60 17.32 -1.41 -12.75
N ASN A 61 17.75 -2.06 -11.66
CA ASN A 61 18.73 -1.47 -10.78
C ASN A 61 20.02 -1.12 -11.56
N PRO A 62 20.44 0.16 -11.63
CA PRO A 62 21.63 0.57 -12.37
C PRO A 62 22.93 0.15 -11.68
N VAL A 63 22.87 -0.26 -10.41
CA VAL A 63 24.03 -0.68 -9.63
C VAL A 63 24.28 -2.17 -9.86
N PRO A 64 25.44 -2.56 -10.42
CA PRO A 64 25.78 -3.96 -10.60
C PRO A 64 25.83 -4.72 -9.27
N SER A 65 25.26 -5.91 -9.24
CA SER A 65 25.31 -6.77 -8.06
C SER A 65 26.75 -7.24 -7.79
N SER A 66 27.18 -7.11 -6.54
CA SER A 66 28.43 -7.64 -6.01
C SER A 66 28.26 -7.95 -4.53
N ALA A 67 29.15 -8.78 -3.97
CA ALA A 67 29.11 -9.11 -2.55
C ALA A 67 29.21 -7.86 -1.65
N GLU A 68 30.01 -6.87 -2.05
CA GLU A 68 30.12 -5.62 -1.28
C GLU A 68 28.85 -4.79 -1.36
N VAL A 69 28.26 -4.62 -2.55
CA VAL A 69 26.99 -3.90 -2.73
C VAL A 69 25.87 -4.56 -1.93
N THR A 70 25.81 -5.91 -1.91
CA THR A 70 24.83 -6.62 -1.09
C THR A 70 25.09 -6.41 0.41
N ARG A 71 26.35 -6.43 0.85
CA ARG A 71 26.71 -6.18 2.26
C ARG A 71 26.31 -4.78 2.70
N GLU A 72 26.63 -3.76 1.90
CA GLU A 72 26.23 -2.37 2.16
C GLU A 72 24.70 -2.23 2.17
N GLY A 73 23.99 -2.86 1.23
CA GLY A 73 22.54 -2.88 1.20
C GLY A 73 21.91 -3.53 2.44
N MET A 74 22.49 -4.63 2.94
CA MET A 74 22.04 -5.28 4.18
C MET A 74 22.22 -4.40 5.40
N LEU A 75 23.37 -3.71 5.53
CA LEU A 75 23.62 -2.75 6.61
C LEU A 75 22.64 -1.58 6.54
N HIS A 76 22.46 -1.01 5.34
CA HIS A 76 21.52 0.08 5.14
C HIS A 76 20.08 -0.32 5.49
N PHE A 77 19.65 -1.52 5.09
CA PHE A 77 18.33 -2.05 5.42
C PHE A 77 18.15 -2.26 6.93
N ALA A 78 19.17 -2.81 7.60
CA ALA A 78 19.15 -3.01 9.05
C ALA A 78 19.00 -1.67 9.81
N ASP A 79 19.68 -0.63 9.35
CA ASP A 79 19.68 0.68 9.99
C ASP A 79 18.40 1.50 9.74
N HIS A 80 17.80 1.39 8.54
CA HIS A 80 16.73 2.30 8.12
C HIS A 80 15.36 1.64 7.93
N CYS A 81 15.32 0.36 7.56
CA CYS A 81 14.09 -0.32 7.12
C CYS A 81 13.61 -1.36 8.13
N ALA A 82 14.55 -2.08 8.75
CA ALA A 82 14.26 -3.24 9.60
C ALA A 82 13.50 -2.90 10.88
N ILE A 83 13.50 -1.63 11.32
CA ILE A 83 12.70 -1.20 12.47
C ILE A 83 11.20 -1.49 12.27
N CYS A 84 10.72 -1.37 11.03
CA CYS A 84 9.32 -1.65 10.66
C CYS A 84 9.18 -2.99 9.92
N HIS A 85 10.15 -3.34 9.06
CA HIS A 85 10.05 -4.52 8.20
C HIS A 85 10.69 -5.80 8.79
N GLY A 86 11.42 -5.69 9.90
CA GLY A 86 12.20 -6.79 10.47
C GLY A 86 13.43 -7.14 9.64
N ASN A 87 14.50 -7.59 10.28
CA ASN A 87 15.72 -8.04 9.57
C ASN A 87 15.46 -9.26 8.67
N ASP A 88 14.40 -10.03 8.96
CA ASP A 88 13.96 -11.16 8.13
C ASP A 88 12.93 -10.75 7.07
N GLY A 89 12.55 -9.48 7.01
CA GLY A 89 11.54 -8.95 6.09
C GLY A 89 10.08 -9.32 6.43
N SER A 90 9.80 -9.93 7.59
CA SER A 90 8.44 -10.36 7.96
C SER A 90 7.45 -9.22 8.21
N GLY A 91 7.94 -8.05 8.61
CA GLY A 91 7.12 -6.95 9.15
C GLY A 91 6.62 -7.19 10.57
N ASP A 92 6.98 -8.31 11.21
CA ASP A 92 6.55 -8.64 12.57
C ASP A 92 7.47 -7.99 13.62
N THR A 93 7.37 -6.67 13.71
CA THR A 93 8.11 -5.87 14.70
C THR A 93 7.14 -5.10 15.59
N LEU A 94 7.63 -4.59 16.73
CA LEU A 94 6.82 -3.73 17.60
C LEU A 94 6.27 -2.52 16.84
N PHE A 95 7.10 -1.87 16.03
CA PHE A 95 6.70 -0.72 15.21
C PHE A 95 5.81 -1.14 14.05
N GLY A 96 6.17 -2.20 13.30
CA GLY A 96 5.39 -2.69 12.17
C GLY A 96 3.95 -3.06 12.55
N ASN A 97 3.77 -3.70 13.72
CA ASN A 97 2.46 -4.03 14.24
C ASN A 97 1.60 -2.83 14.65
N GLY A 98 2.22 -1.66 14.88
CA GLY A 98 1.55 -0.41 15.26
C GLY A 98 1.16 0.52 14.11
N LEU A 99 1.53 0.19 12.86
CA LEU A 99 1.28 1.04 11.68
C LEU A 99 -0.02 0.69 10.96
N TYR A 100 -0.61 1.69 10.28
CA TYR A 100 -1.75 1.53 9.38
C TYR A 100 -1.48 2.18 8.01
N PRO A 101 -1.53 1.41 6.91
CA PRO A 101 -1.57 -0.05 6.89
C PRO A 101 -0.28 -0.65 7.48
N LYS A 102 -0.35 -1.90 7.97
CA LYS A 102 0.85 -2.62 8.40
C LYS A 102 1.85 -2.75 7.25
N PRO A 103 3.17 -2.69 7.51
CA PRO A 103 4.17 -2.97 6.49
C PRO A 103 3.93 -4.39 5.93
N PRO A 104 4.02 -4.57 4.61
CA PRO A 104 3.88 -5.90 4.03
C PRO A 104 5.05 -6.80 4.45
N ASP A 105 4.77 -8.10 4.60
CA ASP A 105 5.79 -9.13 4.62
C ASP A 105 6.51 -9.12 3.27
N LEU A 106 7.76 -8.68 3.27
CA LEU A 106 8.57 -8.45 2.08
C LEU A 106 8.86 -9.76 1.36
N ARG A 107 8.76 -10.91 2.03
CA ARG A 107 9.03 -12.24 1.46
C ARG A 107 7.88 -12.76 0.60
N ARG A 108 6.70 -12.13 0.65
CA ARG A 108 5.50 -12.62 -0.04
C ARG A 108 5.54 -12.31 -1.54
N PRO A 109 4.88 -13.12 -2.39
CA PRO A 109 4.83 -12.89 -3.83
C PRO A 109 4.30 -11.51 -4.24
N ALA A 110 3.41 -10.91 -3.42
CA ALA A 110 2.88 -9.57 -3.68
C ALA A 110 3.94 -8.46 -3.61
N THR A 111 5.05 -8.69 -2.90
CA THR A 111 6.19 -7.77 -2.81
C THR A 111 7.33 -8.22 -3.71
N GLN A 112 7.68 -9.52 -3.66
CA GLN A 112 8.75 -10.10 -4.47
C GLN A 112 8.47 -10.08 -5.99
N GLY A 113 7.21 -9.92 -6.38
CA GLY A 113 6.82 -9.75 -7.79
C GLY A 113 6.92 -8.31 -8.32
N LEU A 114 7.28 -7.33 -7.48
CA LEU A 114 7.53 -5.95 -7.92
C LEU A 114 8.88 -5.87 -8.63
N SER A 115 8.97 -5.06 -9.68
CA SER A 115 10.27 -4.81 -10.33
C SER A 115 11.17 -3.89 -9.49
N ASP A 116 12.48 -3.88 -9.77
CA ASP A 116 13.44 -2.99 -9.10
C ASP A 116 12.98 -1.52 -9.13
N GLY A 117 12.54 -1.06 -10.31
CA GLY A 117 12.01 0.28 -10.45
C GLY A 117 10.71 0.49 -9.70
N GLU A 118 9.81 -0.50 -9.57
CA GLU A 118 8.66 -0.35 -8.69
C GLU A 118 9.09 -0.22 -7.22
N LEU A 119 10.03 -1.05 -6.76
CA LEU A 119 10.55 -1.00 -5.38
C LEU A 119 11.26 0.32 -5.06
N TYR A 120 11.91 0.94 -6.03
CA TYR A 120 12.57 2.24 -5.85
C TYR A 120 11.59 3.40 -5.60
N TRP A 121 10.36 3.31 -6.12
CA TRP A 121 9.36 4.40 -6.05
C TRP A 121 8.31 4.23 -4.93
N ILE A 122 8.41 3.20 -4.09
CA ILE A 122 7.45 2.89 -3.01
C ILE A 122 8.08 3.15 -1.65
#